data_AF-A0A2S6HX00-F1
#
_entry.id   AF-A0A2S6HX00-F1
#
_cell.length_a   1.000
_cell.length_b   1.000
_cell.length_c   1.000
_cell.angle_alpha   90.00
_cell.angle_beta   90.00
_cell.angle_gamma   90.00
#
_symmetry.space_group_name_H-M   'P 1'
#
loop_
_entity.id
_entity.type
_entity.pdbx_description
1 polymer ?
#
loop_
_entity_poly.entity_id
_entity_poly.type
_entity_poly.pdbx_seq_one_letter_code
_entity_poly.pdbx_strand_id
1 'polypeptide(L)'
;MDLTYLEIKEDMQDSFDSLYKRANYTAKDAFYATLEDYITHDSSTETEECCIYVNFALILINAEEKIEFLKNRLLELIDDKNISFYKEELNNDFNNFYQDLITLKKLL
;
A
#
# COMPACT_ATOMS: atom_id res chain seq x y z
N MET A 1 9.36 1.84 12.04
CA MET A 1 8.16 2.41 11.42
C MET A 1 7.93 3.77 12.04
N ASP A 2 8.20 4.83 11.28
CA ASP A 2 8.04 6.20 11.79
C ASP A 2 6.59 6.71 11.64
N LEU A 3 5.77 5.99 10.85
CA LEU A 3 4.35 6.26 10.62
C LEU A 3 3.49 5.06 11.03
N THR A 4 2.30 5.32 11.56
CA THR A 4 1.27 4.30 11.81
C THR A 4 0.66 3.81 10.50
N TYR A 5 0.02 2.65 10.53
CA TYR A 5 -0.68 2.13 9.36
C TYR A 5 -1.76 3.08 8.84
N LEU A 6 -2.45 3.76 9.75
CA LEU A 6 -3.52 4.69 9.40
C LEU A 6 -2.96 5.95 8.74
N GLU A 7 -1.81 6.46 9.21
CA GLU A 7 -1.12 7.59 8.56
C GLU A 7 -0.70 7.20 7.13
N ILE A 8 -0.10 6.01 6.94
CA ILE A 8 0.22 5.50 5.60
C ILE A 8 -1.04 5.45 4.72
N LYS A 9 -2.15 4.96 5.26
CA LYS A 9 -3.42 4.85 4.52
C LYS A 9 -3.95 6.21 4.08
N GLU A 10 -3.93 7.20 4.97
CA GLU A 10 -4.32 8.59 4.66
C GLU A 10 -3.40 9.18 3.59
N ASP A 11 -2.09 9.03 3.74
CA ASP A 11 -1.11 9.56 2.79
C ASP A 11 -1.23 8.92 1.39
N MET A 12 -1.57 7.62 1.31
CA MET A 12 -1.82 6.96 0.01
C MET A 12 -3.03 7.56 -0.70
N GLN A 13 -4.09 7.89 0.04
CA GLN A 13 -5.28 8.53 -0.51
C GLN A 13 -4.96 9.95 -0.99
N ASP A 14 -4.23 10.73 -0.20
CA ASP A 14 -3.81 12.08 -0.54
C ASP A 14 -2.89 12.11 -1.78
N SER A 15 -1.95 11.17 -1.85
CA SER A 15 -1.05 10.99 -2.98
C SER A 15 -1.80 10.61 -4.26
N PHE A 16 -2.75 9.66 -4.17
CA PHE A 16 -3.62 9.32 -5.29
C PHE A 16 -4.43 10.53 -5.76
N ASP A 17 -5.07 11.26 -4.85
CA ASP A 17 -5.88 12.42 -5.22
C ASP A 17 -5.05 13.59 -5.77
N SER A 18 -3.80 13.74 -5.33
CA SER A 18 -2.87 14.74 -5.85
C SER A 18 -2.36 14.37 -7.25
N LEU A 19 -1.79 13.18 -7.38
CA LEU A 19 -1.08 12.78 -8.59
C LEU A 19 -2.05 12.32 -9.68
N TYR A 20 -2.96 11.40 -9.35
CA TYR A 20 -3.88 10.83 -10.32
C TYR A 20 -5.02 11.80 -10.64
N LYS A 21 -5.79 12.27 -9.63
CA LYS A 21 -6.97 13.11 -9.90
C LYS A 21 -6.66 14.56 -10.27
N ARG A 22 -5.65 15.19 -9.65
CA ARG A 22 -5.34 16.62 -9.86
C ARG A 22 -4.25 16.83 -10.91
N ALA A 23 -3.17 16.04 -10.90
CA ALA A 23 -2.06 16.18 -11.84
C ALA A 23 -2.22 15.34 -13.12
N ASN A 24 -3.27 14.52 -13.25
CA ASN A 24 -3.55 13.65 -14.39
C ASN A 24 -2.45 12.63 -14.69
N TYR A 25 -1.77 12.13 -13.65
CA TYR A 25 -0.81 11.03 -13.79
C TYR A 25 -1.57 9.74 -14.09
N THR A 26 -0.93 8.80 -14.78
CA THR A 26 -1.50 7.45 -14.88
C THR A 26 -1.48 6.79 -13.50
N ALA A 27 -2.35 5.80 -13.25
CA ALA A 27 -2.36 5.04 -11.99
C ALA A 27 -0.97 4.46 -11.65
N LYS A 28 -0.26 4.01 -12.70
CA LYS A 28 1.10 3.49 -12.59
C LYS A 28 2.10 4.57 -12.15
N ASP A 29 2.08 5.72 -12.80
CA ASP A 29 3.02 6.81 -12.49
C ASP A 29 2.74 7.42 -11.12
N ALA A 30 1.46 7.57 -10.76
CA ALA A 30 1.05 8.01 -9.43
C ALA A 30 1.56 7.06 -8.34
N PHE A 31 1.44 5.75 -8.56
CA PHE A 31 1.95 4.74 -7.62
C PHE A 31 3.47 4.83 -7.46
N TYR A 32 4.25 4.83 -8.55
CA TYR A 32 5.71 4.83 -8.44
C TYR A 32 6.27 6.13 -7.88
N ALA A 33 5.67 7.28 -8.20
CA ALA A 33 6.04 8.54 -7.57
C ALA A 33 5.79 8.51 -6.05
N THR A 34 4.62 8.00 -5.62
CA THR A 34 4.31 7.81 -4.19
C THR A 34 5.31 6.86 -3.55
N LEU A 35 5.61 5.74 -4.20
CA LEU A 35 6.53 4.73 -3.67
C LEU A 35 7.97 5.28 -3.52
N GLU A 36 8.43 6.09 -4.47
CA GLU A 36 9.75 6.73 -4.42
C GLU A 36 9.88 7.70 -3.24
N ASP A 37 8.82 8.45 -2.92
CA ASP A 37 8.78 9.35 -1.76
C ASP A 37 8.92 8.59 -0.42
N TYR A 38 8.50 7.32 -0.35
CA TYR A 38 8.65 6.48 0.85
C TYR A 38 9.94 5.66 0.89
N ILE A 39 10.39 5.12 -0.25
CA ILE A 39 11.55 4.20 -0.31
C ILE A 39 12.89 4.96 -0.28
N THR A 40 12.92 6.25 -0.65
CA THR A 40 14.17 7.04 -0.59
C THR A 40 14.68 7.31 0.83
N HIS A 41 13.90 6.97 1.86
CA HIS A 41 14.38 6.87 3.23
C HIS A 41 15.03 5.49 3.46
N ASP A 42 16.33 5.48 3.81
CA ASP A 42 17.16 4.29 4.16
C ASP A 42 16.57 3.39 5.28
N SER A 43 15.41 3.76 5.85
CA SER A 43 14.69 3.06 6.91
C SER A 43 13.41 2.34 6.46
N SER A 44 13.00 2.43 5.18
CA SER A 44 11.78 1.81 4.68
C SER A 44 11.78 0.29 4.90
N THR A 45 10.94 -0.22 5.79
CA THR A 45 10.85 -1.67 6.04
C THR A 45 9.95 -2.38 5.01
N GLU A 46 10.14 -3.69 4.84
CA GLU A 46 9.25 -4.48 3.97
C GLU A 46 7.78 -4.41 4.44
N THR A 47 7.54 -4.21 5.74
CA THR A 47 6.19 -3.99 6.27
C THR A 47 5.60 -2.68 5.80
N GLU A 48 6.37 -1.58 5.78
CA GLU A 48 5.92 -0.30 5.24
C GLU A 48 5.62 -0.41 3.75
N GLU A 49 6.50 -1.07 2.98
CA GLU A 49 6.27 -1.37 1.57
C GLU A 49 4.94 -2.13 1.41
N CYS A 50 4.73 -3.21 2.17
CA CYS A 50 3.49 -3.98 2.13
C CYS A 50 2.25 -3.12 2.44
N CYS A 51 2.33 -2.24 3.44
CA CYS A 51 1.24 -1.33 3.79
C CYS A 51 0.89 -0.37 2.65
N ILE A 52 1.90 0.19 1.97
CA ILE A 52 1.74 1.05 0.80
C ILE A 52 1.03 0.28 -0.33
N TYR A 53 1.55 -0.90 -0.69
CA TYR A 53 0.99 -1.72 -1.76
C TYR A 53 -0.46 -2.13 -1.49
N VAL A 54 -0.79 -2.55 -0.27
CA VAL A 54 -2.16 -2.94 0.11
C VAL A 54 -3.12 -1.75 -0.01
N ASN A 55 -2.77 -0.60 0.58
CA ASN A 55 -3.62 0.57 0.57
C ASN A 55 -3.82 1.12 -0.85
N PHE A 56 -2.73 1.26 -1.62
CA PHE A 56 -2.81 1.79 -2.96
C PHE A 56 -3.57 0.86 -3.91
N ALA A 57 -3.41 -0.47 -3.77
CA ALA A 57 -4.19 -1.43 -4.55
C ALA A 57 -5.69 -1.32 -4.28
N LEU A 58 -6.10 -1.17 -3.01
CA LEU A 58 -7.50 -0.95 -2.65
C LEU A 58 -8.06 0.34 -3.26
N ILE A 59 -7.29 1.44 -3.22
CA ILE A 59 -7.66 2.71 -3.84
C ILE A 59 -7.89 2.55 -5.34
N LEU A 60 -6.97 1.89 -6.04
CA LEU A 60 -7.09 1.65 -7.48
C LEU A 60 -8.28 0.78 -7.84
N ILE A 61 -8.51 -0.32 -7.11
CA ILE A 61 -9.67 -1.19 -7.34
C ILE A 61 -10.98 -0.41 -7.14
N ASN A 62 -11.06 0.40 -6.08
CA ASN A 62 -12.24 1.24 -5.82
C ASN A 62 -12.46 2.33 -6.88
N ALA A 63 -11.39 2.75 -7.54
CA ALA A 63 -11.44 3.68 -8.67
C ALA A 63 -11.69 2.99 -10.03
N GLU A 64 -11.97 1.68 -10.04
CA GLU A 64 -12.10 0.85 -11.25
C GLU A 64 -10.84 0.85 -12.14
N GLU A 65 -9.67 1.08 -11.53
CA GLU A 65 -8.38 1.13 -12.19
C GLU A 65 -7.65 -0.21 -12.20
N LYS A 66 -6.77 -0.35 -13.19
CA LYS A 66 -5.95 -1.55 -13.39
C LYS A 66 -4.80 -1.61 -12.38
N ILE A 67 -4.58 -2.79 -11.79
CA ILE A 67 -3.51 -3.03 -10.81
C ILE A 67 -2.43 -4.01 -11.31
N GLU A 68 -2.50 -4.44 -12.57
CA GLU A 68 -1.60 -5.45 -13.13
C GLU A 68 -0.12 -5.08 -12.99
N PHE A 69 0.20 -3.78 -12.98
CA PHE A 69 1.58 -3.29 -12.85
C PHE A 69 2.18 -3.51 -11.44
N LEU A 70 1.36 -3.60 -10.39
CA LEU A 70 1.81 -3.81 -9.01
C LEU A 70 1.49 -5.23 -8.49
N LYS A 71 0.67 -6.00 -9.22
CA LYS A 71 0.12 -7.29 -8.76
C LYS A 71 1.19 -8.31 -8.36
N ASN A 72 2.27 -8.46 -9.13
CA ASN A 72 3.30 -9.45 -8.82
C ASN A 72 3.99 -9.17 -7.49
N ARG A 73 4.44 -7.92 -7.28
CA ARG A 73 5.10 -7.52 -6.03
C ARG A 73 4.14 -7.53 -4.86
N LEU A 74 2.89 -7.09 -5.06
CA LEU A 74 1.83 -7.20 -4.06
C LEU A 74 1.65 -8.65 -3.58
N LEU A 75 1.59 -9.61 -4.50
CA LEU A 75 1.42 -11.04 -4.17
C LEU A 75 2.61 -11.60 -3.39
N GLU A 76 3.84 -11.16 -3.69
CA GLU A 76 5.03 -11.53 -2.92
C GLU A 76 4.96 -10.99 -1.49
N LEU A 77 4.55 -9.74 -1.31
CA LEU A 77 4.47 -9.08 -0.01
C LEU A 77 3.38 -9.70 0.86
N ILE A 78 2.21 -10.03 0.31
CA ILE A 78 1.08 -10.56 1.09
C ILE A 78 1.10 -12.08 1.30
N ASP A 79 2.20 -12.75 0.95
CA ASP A 79 2.38 -14.18 1.21
C ASP A 79 2.22 -14.46 2.72
N ASP A 80 1.49 -15.52 3.06
CA ASP A 80 1.14 -15.85 4.44
C ASP A 80 2.39 -16.05 5.33
N LYS A 81 3.55 -16.36 4.74
CA LYS A 81 4.84 -16.45 5.45
C LYS A 81 5.26 -15.14 6.09
N ASN A 82 4.88 -14.00 5.51
CA ASN A 82 5.30 -12.67 5.98
C ASN A 82 4.33 -12.10 7.03
N ILE A 83 3.10 -12.62 7.12
CA ILE A 83 2.05 -12.07 7.98
C ILE A 83 2.41 -12.11 9.47
N SER A 84 3.10 -13.16 9.91
CA SER A 84 3.57 -13.25 11.30
C SER A 84 4.57 -12.13 11.64
N PHE A 85 5.45 -11.79 10.70
CA PHE A 85 6.40 -10.69 10.86
C PHE A 85 5.69 -9.34 10.89
N TYR A 86 4.74 -9.10 9.97
CA TYR A 86 3.95 -7.86 9.95
C TYR A 86 3.13 -7.65 11.23
N LYS A 87 2.66 -8.74 11.84
CA LYS A 87 1.97 -8.67 13.14
C LYS A 87 2.87 -8.16 14.26
N GLU A 88 4.13 -8.56 14.27
CA GLU A 88 5.10 -8.09 15.25
C GLU A 88 5.48 -6.63 15.02
N GLU A 89 5.72 -6.22 13.77
CA GLU A 89 6.09 -4.84 13.44
C GLU A 89 4.94 -3.84 13.61
N LEU A 90 3.73 -4.17 13.16
CA LEU A 90 2.57 -3.26 13.22
C LEU A 90 1.92 -3.22 14.61
N ASN A 91 2.09 -4.28 15.42
CA ASN A 91 1.57 -4.37 16.77
C ASN A 91 0.07 -3.98 16.87
N ASN A 92 -0.25 -2.81 17.41
CA ASN A 92 -1.63 -2.33 17.57
C ASN A 92 -2.34 -2.06 16.23
N ASP A 93 -1.58 -1.70 15.20
CA ASP A 93 -2.11 -1.36 13.88
C ASP A 93 -2.38 -2.59 13.01
N PHE A 94 -1.89 -3.77 13.42
CA PHE A 94 -2.02 -4.98 12.64
C PHE A 94 -3.48 -5.32 12.31
N ASN A 95 -4.41 -5.05 13.23
CA ASN A 95 -5.83 -5.34 13.00
C ASN A 95 -6.40 -4.51 11.83
N ASN A 96 -6.02 -3.23 11.72
CA ASN A 96 -6.47 -2.37 10.62
C ASN A 96 -5.91 -2.89 9.29
N PHE A 97 -4.59 -3.12 9.25
CA PHE A 97 -3.92 -3.73 8.10
C PHE A 97 -4.56 -5.06 7.69
N TYR A 98 -4.84 -5.94 8.65
CA TYR A 98 -5.36 -7.26 8.37
C TYR A 98 -6.78 -7.23 7.79
N GLN A 99 -7.63 -6.29 8.22
CA GLN A 99 -8.96 -6.10 7.62
C GLN A 99 -8.88 -5.63 6.18
N ASP A 100 -8.00 -4.67 5.90
CA ASP A 100 -7.77 -4.18 4.54
C ASP A 100 -7.16 -5.28 3.66
N LEU A 101 -6.23 -6.07 4.20
CA LEU A 101 -5.67 -7.23 3.51
C LEU A 101 -6.72 -8.30 3.19
N ILE A 102 -7.61 -8.64 4.13
CA ILE A 102 -8.72 -9.57 3.88
C ILE A 102 -9.61 -9.03 2.76
N THR A 103 -9.89 -7.73 2.77
CA THR A 103 -10.71 -7.08 1.75
C THR A 103 -10.04 -7.18 0.39
N LEU A 104 -8.75 -6.86 0.31
CA LEU A 104 -7.97 -6.97 -0.91
C LEU A 104 -7.93 -8.40 -1.46
N LYS A 105 -7.70 -9.40 -0.60
CA LYS A 105 -7.70 -10.82 -0.99
C LYS A 105 -9.04 -11.29 -1.59
N LYS A 106 -10.17 -10.64 -1.26
CA LYS A 106 -11.49 -10.95 -1.85
C LYS A 106 -11.71 -10.31 -3.22
N LEU A 107 -10.94 -9.27 -3.54
CA LEU A 107 -11.06 -8.48 -4.77
C LEU A 107 -10.05 -8.90 -5.85
N LEU A 108 -8.99 -9.63 -5.47
CA LEU A 108 -7.94 -10.16 -6.35
C LEU A 108 -8.32 -11.46 -7.07
#